data_AF-U7U9U1-F1
#
_entry.id   AF-U7U9U1-F1
#
_cell.length_a   1.000
_cell.length_b   1.000
_cell.length_c   1.000
_cell.angle_alpha   90.00
_cell.angle_beta   90.00
_cell.angle_gamma   90.00
#
_symmetry.space_group_name_H-M   'P 1'
#
loop_
_entity.id
_entity.type
_entity.pdbx_description
1 polymer ?
#
loop_
_entity_poly.entity_id
_entity_poly.type
_entity_poly.pdbx_seq_one_letter_code
_entity_poly.pdbx_strand_id
1 'polypeptide(L)'
;ATLDRWRASVSELRPDGQTQQSWLWAAPAKHSTRQISEVLERIDLLYTLDVHKHLADIPDLILRRYARRLVSRPPSAGAKIKEPARTVEVACFLRYCLFTTTDQLILMVQRRIADLWRQAAADVPATVNWAAMYKTLLGELVALSAQGAVPDAELRARLEALITETQKRKPPSRASLVREGLIDGIRPVRSLLVAIAKLPWQATGEHPAIEYLAK
;
A
#
# COMPACT_ATOMS: atom_id res chain seq x y z
N ALA A 1 -22.71 -14.50 23.06
CA ALA A 1 -22.77 -14.14 21.63
C ALA A 1 -21.39 -13.72 21.09
N THR A 2 -20.87 -12.53 21.37
CA THR A 2 -19.56 -12.06 20.82
C THR A 2 -18.38 -12.96 21.20
N LEU A 3 -18.27 -13.32 22.48
CA LEU A 3 -17.19 -14.18 22.98
C LEU A 3 -17.27 -15.61 22.43
N ASP A 4 -18.48 -16.14 22.22
CA ASP A 4 -18.69 -17.43 21.56
C ASP A 4 -18.23 -17.40 20.11
N ARG A 5 -18.58 -16.33 19.38
CA ARG A 5 -18.16 -16.09 18.00
C ARG A 5 -16.65 -16.03 17.88
N TRP A 6 -15.96 -15.34 18.80
CA TRP A 6 -14.50 -15.28 18.83
C TRP A 6 -13.86 -16.66 19.06
N ARG A 7 -14.36 -17.42 20.04
CA ARG A 7 -13.86 -18.78 20.32
C ARG A 7 -14.05 -19.72 19.12
N ALA A 8 -15.21 -19.62 18.46
CA ALA A 8 -15.53 -20.42 17.28
C ALA A 8 -14.60 -20.07 16.11
N SER A 9 -14.47 -18.77 15.79
CA SER A 9 -13.61 -18.28 14.71
C SER A 9 -12.16 -18.74 14.89
N VAL A 10 -11.55 -18.54 16.06
CA VAL A 10 -10.15 -18.95 16.30
C VAL A 10 -9.92 -20.45 16.03
N SER A 11 -10.93 -21.29 16.28
CA SER A 11 -10.85 -22.75 16.11
C SER A 11 -11.24 -23.22 14.70
N GLU A 12 -11.74 -22.34 13.84
CA GLU A 12 -12.23 -22.65 12.51
C GLU A 12 -11.08 -23.06 11.58
N LEU A 13 -11.33 -24.04 10.72
CA LEU A 13 -10.40 -24.49 9.70
C LEU A 13 -10.57 -23.64 8.43
N ARG A 14 -9.46 -23.19 7.88
CA ARG A 14 -9.40 -22.55 6.58
C ARG A 14 -9.40 -23.60 5.46
N PRO A 15 -9.68 -23.21 4.20
CA PRO A 15 -9.67 -24.13 3.06
C PRO A 15 -8.33 -24.84 2.82
N ASP A 16 -7.23 -24.28 3.32
CA ASP A 16 -5.88 -24.85 3.24
C ASP A 16 -5.57 -25.85 4.39
N GLY A 17 -6.54 -26.11 5.28
CA GLY A 17 -6.39 -27.00 6.42
C GLY A 17 -5.72 -26.35 7.65
N GLN A 18 -5.26 -25.10 7.55
CA GLN A 18 -4.72 -24.36 8.69
C GLN A 18 -5.87 -23.86 9.58
N THR A 19 -5.66 -23.78 10.90
CA THR A 19 -6.63 -23.10 11.79
C THR A 19 -6.50 -21.59 11.67
N GLN A 20 -7.62 -20.86 11.83
CA GLN A 20 -7.59 -19.39 11.85
C GLN A 20 -6.60 -18.86 12.90
N GLN A 21 -6.48 -19.52 14.07
CA GLN A 21 -5.45 -19.19 15.07
C GLN A 21 -4.03 -19.18 14.48
N SER A 22 -3.65 -20.26 13.78
CA SER A 22 -2.30 -20.38 13.23
C SER A 22 -2.07 -19.41 12.08
N TRP A 23 -3.09 -19.19 11.25
CA TRP A 23 -3.04 -18.24 10.14
C TRP A 23 -2.90 -16.78 10.61
N LEU A 24 -3.69 -16.37 11.61
CA LEU A 24 -3.62 -15.03 12.20
C LEU A 24 -2.28 -14.75 12.91
N TRP A 25 -1.63 -15.78 13.44
CA TRP A 25 -0.34 -15.62 14.12
C TRP A 25 0.87 -15.64 13.18
N ALA A 26 0.74 -16.24 12.00
CA ALA A 26 1.85 -16.43 11.08
C ALA A 26 2.42 -15.08 10.62
N ALA A 27 3.74 -14.89 10.73
CA ALA A 27 4.38 -13.68 10.21
C ALA A 27 4.33 -13.65 8.66
N PRO A 28 4.05 -12.50 8.03
CA PRO A 28 4.15 -12.36 6.59
C PRO A 28 5.58 -12.62 6.10
N ALA A 29 5.73 -13.38 5.01
CA ALA A 29 7.05 -13.79 4.53
C ALA A 29 7.69 -12.74 3.61
N LYS A 30 6.89 -12.02 2.83
CA LYS A 30 7.32 -11.05 1.81
C LYS A 30 6.34 -9.88 1.76
N HIS A 31 6.73 -8.79 1.11
CA HIS A 31 5.92 -7.59 0.88
C HIS A 31 5.41 -7.49 -0.57
N SER A 32 5.08 -8.62 -1.18
CA SER A 32 4.44 -8.67 -2.51
C SER A 32 2.98 -8.24 -2.41
N THR A 33 2.38 -7.80 -3.53
CA THR A 33 0.95 -7.42 -3.57
C THR A 33 0.05 -8.54 -3.04
N ARG A 34 0.35 -9.80 -3.35
CA ARG A 34 -0.40 -10.97 -2.84
C ARG A 34 -0.33 -11.07 -1.31
N GLN A 35 0.86 -10.91 -0.72
CA GLN A 35 1.04 -10.97 0.73
C GLN A 35 0.38 -9.78 1.43
N ILE A 36 0.44 -8.59 0.83
CA ILE A 36 -0.29 -7.42 1.33
C ILE A 36 -1.81 -7.69 1.35
N SER A 37 -2.36 -8.30 0.29
CA SER A 37 -3.77 -8.69 0.26
C SER A 37 -4.13 -9.71 1.34
N GLU A 38 -3.26 -10.68 1.62
CA GLU A 38 -3.48 -11.66 2.69
C GLU A 38 -3.47 -11.00 4.08
N VAL A 39 -2.57 -10.05 4.32
CA VAL A 39 -2.54 -9.27 5.57
C VAL A 39 -3.80 -8.42 5.72
N LEU A 40 -4.32 -7.85 4.63
CA LEU A 40 -5.61 -7.16 4.63
C LEU A 40 -6.78 -8.10 4.94
N GLU A 41 -6.78 -9.33 4.40
CA GLU A 41 -7.80 -10.34 4.73
C GLU A 41 -7.84 -10.65 6.24
N ARG A 42 -6.67 -10.71 6.89
CA ARG A 42 -6.58 -10.89 8.35
C ARG A 42 -7.21 -9.71 9.10
N ILE A 43 -6.93 -8.49 8.65
CA ILE A 43 -7.52 -7.27 9.23
C ILE A 43 -9.04 -7.28 9.04
N ASP A 44 -9.52 -7.59 7.83
CA ASP A 44 -10.95 -7.64 7.51
C ASP A 44 -11.70 -8.65 8.40
N LEU A 45 -11.12 -9.84 8.64
CA LEU A 45 -11.66 -10.82 9.58
C LEU A 45 -11.77 -10.24 10.99
N LEU A 46 -10.71 -9.61 11.49
CA LEU A 46 -10.67 -9.03 12.85
C LEU A 46 -11.64 -7.86 13.02
N TYR A 47 -11.86 -7.06 11.98
CA TYR A 47 -12.90 -6.03 11.95
C TYR A 47 -14.31 -6.63 11.92
N THR A 48 -14.53 -7.68 11.12
CA THR A 48 -15.80 -8.42 11.04
C THR A 48 -16.19 -9.05 12.38
N LEU A 49 -15.19 -9.41 13.20
CA LEU A 49 -15.36 -9.89 14.57
C LEU A 49 -15.54 -8.76 15.60
N ASP A 50 -15.55 -7.50 15.19
CA ASP A 50 -15.67 -6.32 16.05
C ASP A 50 -14.56 -6.18 17.12
N VAL A 51 -13.41 -6.84 16.92
CA VAL A 51 -12.30 -6.87 17.90
C VAL A 51 -11.77 -5.46 18.22
N HIS A 52 -11.83 -4.55 17.24
CA HIS A 52 -11.41 -3.16 17.37
C HIS A 52 -12.22 -2.35 18.41
N LYS A 53 -13.45 -2.78 18.76
CA LYS A 53 -14.33 -2.11 19.72
C LYS A 53 -14.06 -2.52 21.18
N HIS A 54 -13.13 -3.45 21.41
CA HIS A 54 -12.92 -4.07 22.71
C HIS A 54 -11.46 -4.00 23.15
N LEU A 55 -11.24 -4.08 24.47
CA LEU A 55 -9.91 -4.10 25.09
C LEU A 55 -9.02 -2.90 24.67
N ALA A 56 -9.61 -1.73 24.46
CA ALA A 56 -8.88 -0.52 24.07
C ALA A 56 -7.91 -0.06 25.17
N ASP A 57 -8.32 -0.17 26.43
CA ASP A 57 -7.56 0.32 27.59
C ASP A 57 -6.56 -0.70 28.16
N ILE A 58 -6.46 -1.89 27.56
CA ILE A 58 -5.57 -2.94 28.04
C ILE A 58 -4.15 -2.72 27.50
N PRO A 59 -3.12 -2.69 28.35
CA PRO A 59 -1.74 -2.53 27.89
C PRO A 59 -1.30 -3.64 26.94
N ASP A 60 -0.55 -3.29 25.89
CA ASP A 60 -0.06 -4.25 24.88
C ASP A 60 0.73 -5.42 25.50
N LEU A 61 1.51 -5.16 26.56
CA LEU A 61 2.24 -6.20 27.28
C LEU A 61 1.32 -7.32 27.79
N ILE A 62 0.12 -6.97 28.29
CA ILE A 62 -0.87 -7.92 28.77
C ILE A 62 -1.49 -8.68 27.59
N LEU A 63 -1.89 -7.98 26.53
CA LEU A 63 -2.42 -8.58 25.31
C LEU A 63 -1.45 -9.62 24.75
N ARG A 64 -0.19 -9.23 24.55
CA ARG A 64 0.89 -10.09 24.07
C ARG A 64 1.11 -11.31 24.96
N ARG A 65 1.10 -11.13 26.28
CA ARG A 65 1.30 -12.23 27.25
C ARG A 65 0.21 -13.29 27.13
N TYR A 66 -1.06 -12.89 27.04
CA TYR A 66 -2.17 -13.82 26.89
C TYR A 66 -2.25 -14.41 25.47
N ALA A 67 -1.98 -13.62 24.44
CA ALA A 67 -1.90 -14.09 23.06
C ALA A 67 -0.87 -15.22 22.89
N ARG A 68 0.35 -15.04 23.44
CA ARG A 68 1.40 -16.07 23.43
C ARG A 68 1.01 -17.35 24.17
N ARG A 69 0.26 -17.24 25.28
CA ARG A 69 -0.24 -18.41 26.02
C ARG A 69 -1.22 -19.23 25.18
N LEU A 70 -2.11 -18.56 24.45
CA LEU A 70 -3.02 -19.26 23.53
C LEU A 70 -2.26 -19.99 22.43
N VAL A 71 -1.31 -19.29 21.79
CA VAL A 71 -0.59 -19.81 20.62
C VAL A 71 0.44 -20.89 20.98
N SER A 72 0.98 -20.88 22.20
CA SER A 72 1.85 -21.97 22.67
C SER A 72 1.13 -23.33 22.74
N ARG A 73 -0.19 -23.36 22.56
CA ARG A 73 -1.02 -24.56 22.62
C ARG A 73 -1.68 -24.80 21.27
N PRO A 74 -1.80 -26.07 20.83
CA PRO A 74 -2.65 -26.38 19.68
C PRO A 74 -4.12 -26.06 19.99
N PRO A 75 -4.94 -25.70 18.99
CA PRO A 75 -6.35 -25.33 19.19
C PRO A 75 -7.17 -26.39 19.94
N SER A 76 -6.87 -27.67 19.74
CA SER A 76 -7.50 -28.79 20.46
C SER A 76 -7.22 -28.79 21.97
N ALA A 77 -6.04 -28.33 22.40
CA ALA A 77 -5.71 -28.15 23.81
C ALA A 77 -6.29 -26.84 24.36
N GLY A 78 -6.28 -25.78 23.55
CA GLY A 78 -6.92 -24.50 23.90
C GLY A 78 -8.42 -24.63 24.18
N ALA A 79 -9.11 -25.55 23.48
CA ALA A 79 -10.52 -25.84 23.70
C ALA A 79 -10.84 -26.37 25.10
N LYS A 80 -9.86 -26.99 25.78
CA LYS A 80 -10.02 -27.61 27.11
C LYS A 80 -9.75 -26.64 28.27
N ILE A 81 -9.36 -25.40 27.99
CA ILE A 81 -9.10 -24.40 29.02
C ILE A 81 -10.42 -24.06 29.73
N LYS A 82 -10.40 -24.13 31.06
CA LYS A 82 -11.56 -23.77 31.89
C LYS A 82 -11.89 -22.28 31.78
N GLU A 83 -13.16 -21.95 31.72
CA GLU A 83 -13.61 -20.56 31.78
C GLU A 83 -13.36 -19.95 33.17
N PRO A 84 -13.03 -18.64 33.25
CA PRO A 84 -13.03 -17.63 32.19
C PRO A 84 -11.69 -17.47 31.44
N ALA A 85 -10.67 -18.27 31.76
CA ALA A 85 -9.31 -18.07 31.25
C ALA A 85 -9.24 -18.20 29.72
N ARG A 86 -9.99 -19.15 29.15
CA ARG A 86 -10.07 -19.34 27.68
C ARG A 86 -10.58 -18.09 26.98
N THR A 87 -11.64 -17.49 27.51
CA THR A 87 -12.21 -16.25 26.98
C THR A 87 -11.19 -15.12 26.96
N VAL A 88 -10.47 -14.92 28.06
CA VAL A 88 -9.44 -13.87 28.16
C VAL A 88 -8.30 -14.11 27.17
N GLU A 89 -7.80 -15.35 27.10
CA GLU A 89 -6.72 -15.72 26.16
C GLU A 89 -7.13 -15.46 24.70
N VAL A 90 -8.34 -15.87 24.30
CA VAL A 90 -8.88 -15.65 22.94
C VAL A 90 -9.08 -14.17 22.64
N ALA A 91 -9.67 -13.41 23.56
CA ALA A 91 -9.91 -11.98 23.38
C ALA A 91 -8.60 -11.20 23.23
N CYS A 92 -7.63 -11.45 24.11
CA CYS A 92 -6.30 -10.83 24.03
C CYS A 92 -5.53 -11.26 22.76
N PHE A 93 -5.65 -12.51 22.34
CA PHE A 93 -5.06 -13.00 21.10
C PHE A 93 -5.58 -12.24 19.88
N LEU A 94 -6.90 -12.16 19.70
CA LEU A 94 -7.49 -11.46 18.56
C LEU A 94 -7.11 -9.98 18.54
N ARG A 95 -7.16 -9.31 19.70
CA ARG A 95 -6.78 -7.89 19.80
C ARG A 95 -5.30 -7.67 19.49
N TYR A 96 -4.42 -8.52 20.01
CA TYR A 96 -3.00 -8.47 19.73
C TYR A 96 -2.72 -8.72 18.24
N CYS A 97 -3.37 -9.72 17.63
CA CYS A 97 -3.26 -9.99 16.20
C CYS A 97 -3.68 -8.79 15.35
N LEU A 98 -4.72 -8.05 15.75
CA LEU A 98 -5.12 -6.83 15.04
C LEU A 98 -3.98 -5.81 15.03
N PHE A 99 -3.40 -5.49 16.19
CA PHE A 99 -2.27 -4.55 16.30
C PHE A 99 -1.06 -5.01 15.48
N THR A 100 -0.63 -6.26 15.65
CA THR A 100 0.56 -6.74 14.94
C THR A 100 0.34 -6.79 13.44
N THR A 101 -0.87 -7.13 12.98
CA THR A 101 -1.17 -7.24 11.55
C THR A 101 -1.25 -5.84 10.91
N THR A 102 -1.81 -4.84 11.60
CA THR A 102 -1.79 -3.45 11.12
C THR A 102 -0.38 -2.89 11.05
N ASP A 103 0.48 -3.16 12.04
CA ASP A 103 1.87 -2.71 12.03
C ASP A 103 2.67 -3.37 10.89
N GLN A 104 2.48 -4.68 10.71
CA GLN A 104 3.09 -5.43 9.61
C GLN A 104 2.66 -4.86 8.25
N LEU A 105 1.36 -4.54 8.09
CA LEU A 105 0.85 -3.94 6.87
C LEU A 105 1.53 -2.59 6.57
N ILE A 106 1.64 -1.70 7.56
CA ILE A 106 2.30 -0.40 7.39
C ILE A 106 3.74 -0.59 6.90
N LEU A 107 4.50 -1.48 7.55
CA LEU A 107 5.89 -1.76 7.17
C LEU A 107 5.98 -2.38 5.76
N MET A 108 5.08 -3.30 5.41
CA MET A 108 5.04 -3.93 4.09
C MET A 108 4.70 -2.92 2.99
N VAL A 109 3.74 -2.04 3.25
CA VAL A 109 3.36 -0.95 2.34
C VAL A 109 4.53 0.00 2.14
N GLN A 110 5.19 0.45 3.21
CA GLN A 110 6.37 1.32 3.10
C GLN A 110 7.49 0.70 2.25
N ARG A 111 7.80 -0.58 2.48
CA ARG A 111 8.78 -1.32 1.67
C ARG A 111 8.35 -1.43 0.21
N ARG A 112 7.07 -1.70 -0.03
CA ARG A 112 6.54 -1.80 -1.39
C ARG A 112 6.59 -0.47 -2.14
N ILE A 113 6.29 0.65 -1.48
CA ILE A 113 6.43 2.00 -2.05
C ILE A 113 7.89 2.25 -2.42
N ALA A 114 8.83 1.94 -1.51
CA ALA A 114 10.26 2.12 -1.77
C ALA A 114 10.76 1.28 -2.95
N ASP A 115 10.26 0.04 -3.09
CA ASP A 115 10.61 -0.83 -4.22
C ASP A 115 10.06 -0.30 -5.55
N LEU A 116 8.80 0.14 -5.59
CA LEU A 116 8.20 0.72 -6.79
C LEU A 116 8.92 2.00 -7.20
N TRP A 117 9.25 2.85 -6.23
CA TRP A 117 10.04 4.05 -6.48
C TRP A 117 11.44 3.70 -7.01
N ARG A 118 12.12 2.71 -6.42
CA ARG A 118 13.44 2.27 -6.88
C ARG A 118 13.39 1.72 -8.30
N GLN A 119 12.36 0.94 -8.63
CA GLN A 119 12.15 0.40 -9.98
C GLN A 119 11.93 1.52 -10.99
N ALA A 120 10.99 2.43 -10.73
CA ALA A 120 10.74 3.57 -11.63
C ALA A 120 11.97 4.49 -11.76
N ALA A 121 12.77 4.62 -10.71
CA ALA A 121 13.98 5.44 -10.73
C ALA A 121 15.20 4.77 -11.38
N ALA A 122 15.17 3.46 -11.62
CA ALA A 122 16.27 2.72 -12.25
C ALA A 122 16.43 3.11 -13.72
N ASP A 123 15.32 3.36 -14.40
CA ASP A 123 15.29 3.71 -15.83
C ASP A 123 15.47 5.21 -16.08
N VAL A 124 15.58 6.02 -15.02
CA VAL A 124 15.70 7.48 -15.12
C VAL A 124 17.18 7.91 -15.08
N PRO A 125 17.67 8.63 -16.11
CA PRO A 125 19.03 9.16 -16.13
C PRO A 125 19.36 10.02 -14.91
N ALA A 126 20.62 9.94 -14.44
CA ALA A 126 21.09 10.73 -13.31
C ALA A 126 21.26 12.23 -13.65
N THR A 127 21.49 12.55 -14.92
CA THR A 127 21.78 13.91 -15.40
C THR A 127 20.58 14.55 -16.07
N VAL A 128 20.56 15.89 -16.07
CA VAL A 128 19.53 16.70 -16.71
C VAL A 128 19.52 16.43 -18.22
N ASN A 129 18.40 15.94 -18.75
CA ASN A 129 18.31 15.42 -20.12
C ASN A 129 18.09 16.51 -21.18
N TRP A 130 19.04 17.46 -21.25
CA TRP A 130 19.06 18.48 -22.31
C TRP A 130 19.13 17.84 -23.70
N ALA A 131 19.86 16.73 -23.85
CA ALA A 131 20.01 16.05 -25.12
C ALA A 131 18.69 15.52 -25.68
N ALA A 132 17.81 14.91 -24.86
CA ALA A 132 16.49 14.50 -25.33
C ALA A 132 15.61 15.69 -25.69
N MET A 133 15.65 16.77 -24.90
CA MET A 133 14.89 17.99 -25.21
C MET A 133 15.30 18.58 -26.57
N TYR A 134 16.60 18.64 -26.85
CA TYR A 134 17.09 19.11 -28.16
C TYR A 134 16.79 18.12 -29.30
N LYS A 135 16.76 16.80 -29.04
CA LYS A 135 16.29 15.83 -30.04
C LYS A 135 14.81 16.03 -30.38
N THR A 136 13.96 16.32 -29.39
CA THR A 136 12.54 16.65 -29.63
C THR A 136 12.41 17.90 -30.47
N LEU A 137 13.17 18.97 -30.14
CA LEU A 137 13.22 20.19 -30.96
C LEU A 137 13.63 19.88 -32.41
N LEU A 138 14.66 19.05 -32.60
CA LEU A 138 15.10 18.66 -33.94
C LEU A 138 13.98 17.92 -34.72
N GLY A 139 13.22 17.06 -34.05
CA GLY A 139 12.04 16.41 -34.63
C GLY A 139 10.93 17.37 -35.02
N GLU A 140 10.63 18.35 -34.15
CA GLU A 140 9.66 19.42 -34.44
C GLU A 140 10.11 20.28 -35.65
N LEU A 141 11.41 20.57 -35.76
CA LEU A 141 12.00 21.28 -36.90
C LEU A 141 11.90 20.46 -38.20
N VAL A 142 12.18 19.16 -38.14
CA VAL A 142 12.02 18.26 -39.30
C VAL A 142 10.55 18.24 -39.73
N ALA A 143 9.61 18.13 -38.81
CA ALA A 143 8.18 18.16 -39.10
C ALA A 143 7.73 19.48 -39.73
N LEU A 144 8.27 20.61 -39.25
CA LEU A 144 8.07 21.93 -39.87
C LEU A 144 8.63 21.99 -41.30
N SER A 145 9.83 21.45 -41.53
CA SER A 145 10.47 21.43 -42.85
C SER A 145 9.74 20.54 -43.88
N ALA A 146 9.01 19.52 -43.41
CA ALA A 146 8.23 18.61 -44.25
C ALA A 146 6.89 19.22 -44.71
N GLN A 147 6.45 20.34 -44.13
CA GLN A 147 5.23 21.04 -44.55
C GLN A 147 5.53 21.83 -45.83
N GLY A 148 5.28 21.21 -46.99
CA GLY A 148 5.41 21.88 -48.28
C GLY A 148 4.44 23.06 -48.44
N ALA A 149 4.83 24.04 -49.26
CA ALA A 149 4.02 25.19 -49.65
C ALA A 149 3.65 26.21 -48.54
N VAL A 150 4.37 26.23 -47.41
CA VAL A 150 4.22 27.31 -46.40
C VAL A 150 4.91 28.59 -46.89
N PRO A 151 4.24 29.75 -46.89
CA PRO A 151 4.86 31.03 -47.21
C PRO A 151 6.05 31.34 -46.28
N ASP A 152 7.13 31.92 -46.80
CA ASP A 152 8.37 32.13 -46.04
C ASP A 152 8.19 33.00 -44.77
N ALA A 153 7.30 33.98 -44.82
CA ALA A 153 6.96 34.81 -43.65
C ALA A 153 6.28 34.00 -42.54
N GLU A 154 5.42 33.06 -42.92
CA GLU A 154 4.73 32.18 -41.97
C GLU A 154 5.68 31.12 -41.40
N LEU A 155 6.58 30.58 -42.23
CA LEU A 155 7.62 29.65 -41.77
C LEU A 155 8.54 30.31 -40.74
N ARG A 156 8.99 31.56 -40.99
CA ARG A 156 9.80 32.33 -40.03
C ARG A 156 9.07 32.58 -38.72
N ALA A 157 7.79 32.96 -38.76
CA ALA A 157 7.00 33.15 -37.55
C ALA A 157 6.84 31.85 -36.74
N ARG A 158 6.61 30.71 -37.41
CA ARG A 158 6.51 29.40 -36.76
C ARG A 158 7.84 28.96 -36.14
N LEU A 159 8.97 29.18 -36.82
CA LEU A 159 10.31 28.93 -36.30
C LEU A 159 10.62 29.76 -35.05
N GLU A 160 10.34 31.06 -35.11
CA GLU A 160 10.59 31.98 -33.99
C GLU A 160 9.73 31.61 -32.76
N ALA A 161 8.47 31.24 -32.98
CA ALA A 161 7.59 30.72 -31.93
C ALA A 161 8.16 29.43 -31.31
N LEU A 162 8.57 28.47 -32.13
CA LEU A 162 9.14 27.18 -31.68
C LEU A 162 10.40 27.37 -30.82
N ILE A 163 11.32 28.22 -31.27
CA ILE A 163 12.56 28.53 -30.54
C ILE A 163 12.23 29.24 -29.22
N THR A 164 11.33 30.22 -29.24
CA THR A 164 10.92 30.97 -28.05
C THR A 164 10.27 30.07 -27.01
N GLU A 165 9.40 29.15 -27.44
CA GLU A 165 8.82 28.15 -26.54
C GLU A 165 9.89 27.23 -25.97
N THR A 166 10.81 26.75 -26.81
CA THR A 166 11.84 25.79 -26.36
C THR A 166 12.84 26.42 -25.40
N GLN A 167 13.18 27.70 -25.56
CA GLN A 167 13.99 28.45 -24.60
C GLN A 167 13.30 28.62 -23.24
N LYS A 168 11.97 28.69 -23.21
CA LYS A 168 11.17 28.73 -21.96
C LYS A 168 11.05 27.34 -21.31
N ARG A 169 11.08 26.27 -22.11
CA ARG A 169 11.02 24.88 -21.60
C ARG A 169 12.27 24.60 -20.75
N LYS A 170 12.04 24.00 -19.59
CA LYS A 170 13.11 23.40 -18.77
C LYS A 170 13.07 21.89 -18.95
N PRO A 171 14.22 21.22 -19.03
CA PRO A 171 14.25 19.77 -19.04
C PRO A 171 13.54 19.23 -17.80
N PRO A 172 12.79 18.12 -17.92
CA PRO A 172 12.06 17.56 -16.81
C PRO A 172 13.03 17.20 -15.67
N SER A 173 12.64 17.53 -14.44
CA SER A 173 13.42 17.14 -13.27
C SER A 173 13.45 15.62 -13.14
N ARG A 174 14.50 15.08 -12.51
CA ARG A 174 14.58 13.64 -12.20
C ARG A 174 13.33 13.16 -11.45
N ALA A 175 12.83 13.93 -10.49
CA ALA A 175 11.61 13.59 -9.77
C ALA A 175 10.35 13.58 -10.67
N SER A 176 10.29 14.42 -11.70
CA SER A 176 9.20 14.40 -12.69
C SER A 176 9.24 13.11 -13.51
N LEU A 177 10.41 12.73 -14.00
CA LEU A 177 10.59 11.51 -14.79
C LEU A 177 10.30 10.24 -13.97
N VAL A 178 10.68 10.21 -12.69
CA VAL A 178 10.32 9.09 -11.81
C VAL A 178 8.80 9.00 -11.62
N ARG A 179 8.11 10.14 -11.48
CA ARG A 179 6.63 10.15 -11.40
C ARG A 179 5.99 9.66 -12.69
N GLU A 180 6.52 10.05 -13.84
CA GLU A 180 6.08 9.57 -15.15
C GLU A 180 6.27 8.06 -15.26
N GLY A 181 7.44 7.52 -14.90
CA GLY A 181 7.66 6.07 -14.88
C GLY A 181 6.73 5.31 -13.93
N LEU A 182 6.33 5.91 -12.79
CA LEU A 182 5.30 5.35 -11.91
C LEU A 182 3.89 5.38 -12.53
N ILE A 183 3.59 6.36 -13.38
CA ILE A 183 2.34 6.48 -14.13
C ILE A 183 2.32 5.48 -15.30
N ASP A 184 3.43 5.27 -16.00
CA ASP A 184 3.53 4.27 -17.05
C ASP A 184 3.38 2.86 -16.45
N GLY A 185 4.03 2.63 -15.31
CA GLY A 185 3.91 1.43 -14.48
C GLY A 185 2.74 1.44 -13.49
N ILE A 186 1.59 2.04 -13.82
CA ILE A 186 0.54 2.34 -12.82
C ILE A 186 -0.06 1.10 -12.12
N ARG A 187 -0.05 -0.08 -12.75
CA ARG A 187 -0.83 -1.23 -12.25
C ARG A 187 -0.44 -1.65 -10.82
N PRO A 188 0.84 -1.88 -10.48
CA PRO A 188 1.26 -2.10 -9.09
C PRO A 188 0.92 -0.95 -8.14
N VAL A 189 1.08 0.31 -8.57
CA VAL A 189 0.77 1.50 -7.76
C VAL A 189 -0.72 1.54 -7.43
N ARG A 190 -1.58 1.43 -8.43
CA ARG A 190 -3.05 1.39 -8.27
C ARG A 190 -3.48 0.23 -7.38
N SER A 191 -2.89 -0.97 -7.55
CA SER A 191 -3.23 -2.12 -6.70
C SER A 191 -2.92 -1.85 -5.22
N LEU A 192 -1.81 -1.16 -4.94
CA LEU A 192 -1.42 -0.78 -3.59
C LEU A 192 -2.33 0.33 -3.02
N LEU A 193 -2.65 1.35 -3.81
CA LEU A 193 -3.55 2.43 -3.39
C LEU A 193 -4.96 1.90 -3.06
N VAL A 194 -5.51 1.04 -3.92
CA VAL A 194 -6.82 0.39 -3.67
C VAL A 194 -6.77 -0.46 -2.40
N ALA A 195 -5.67 -1.17 -2.15
CA ALA A 195 -5.49 -1.97 -0.95
C ALA A 195 -5.47 -1.11 0.33
N ILE A 196 -4.72 0.00 0.33
CA ILE A 196 -4.61 0.94 1.46
C ILE A 196 -5.92 1.68 1.71
N ALA A 197 -6.65 2.05 0.65
CA ALA A 197 -7.92 2.77 0.76
C ALA A 197 -9.03 2.00 1.47
N LYS A 198 -8.92 0.66 1.58
CA LYS A 198 -9.88 -0.18 2.33
C LYS A 198 -9.80 -0.01 3.85
N LEU A 199 -8.70 0.52 4.36
CA LEU A 199 -8.51 0.63 5.80
C LEU A 199 -9.35 1.78 6.38
N PRO A 200 -9.90 1.62 7.60
CA PRO A 200 -10.66 2.65 8.27
C PRO A 200 -9.70 3.67 8.93
N TRP A 201 -9.07 4.50 8.10
CA TRP A 201 -8.14 5.53 8.56
C TRP A 201 -8.83 6.52 9.50
N GLN A 202 -8.20 6.78 10.63
CA GLN A 202 -8.62 7.79 11.60
C GLN A 202 -7.48 8.78 11.80
N ALA A 203 -7.81 10.07 11.88
CA ALA A 203 -6.84 11.11 12.24
C ALA A 203 -7.13 11.64 13.65
N THR A 204 -6.11 12.15 14.32
CA THR A 204 -6.20 12.76 15.66
C THR A 204 -6.77 14.19 15.63
N GLY A 205 -7.49 14.54 14.55
CA GLY A 205 -8.04 15.87 14.25
C GLY A 205 -8.48 15.97 12.79
N GLU A 206 -8.83 17.18 12.35
CA GLU A 206 -9.10 17.45 10.93
C GLU A 206 -7.81 17.28 10.12
N HIS A 207 -7.80 16.30 9.20
CA HIS A 207 -6.64 16.03 8.35
C HIS A 207 -7.09 15.93 6.89
N PRO A 208 -6.56 16.76 5.97
CA PRO A 208 -7.00 16.81 4.57
C PRO A 208 -7.00 15.43 3.89
N ALA A 209 -6.01 14.59 4.19
CA ALA A 209 -5.95 13.24 3.62
C ALA A 209 -7.16 12.35 3.96
N ILE A 210 -7.79 12.52 5.13
CA ILE A 210 -9.00 11.76 5.49
C ILE A 210 -10.19 12.22 4.65
N GLU A 211 -10.33 13.53 4.39
CA GLU A 211 -11.37 14.07 3.51
C GLU A 211 -11.25 13.54 2.08
N TYR A 212 -10.01 13.40 1.58
CA TYR A 212 -9.76 12.84 0.25
C TYR A 212 -10.01 11.34 0.17
N LEU A 213 -9.85 10.60 1.27
CA LEU A 213 -10.13 9.16 1.34
C LEU A 213 -11.63 8.84 1.54
N ALA A 214 -12.41 9.81 2.03
CA ALA A 214 -13.85 9.68 2.23
C ALA A 214 -14.69 9.92 0.95
N LYS A 215 -14.06 10.37 -0.14
CA LYS A 215 -14.68 10.60 -1.46
C LYS A 215 -14.47 9.40 -2.38
#